data_AF-A0A2T4U363-F1
#
_entry.id   AF-A0A2T4U363-F1
#
_cell.length_a   1.000
_cell.length_b   1.000
_cell.length_c   1.000
_cell.angle_alpha   90.00
_cell.angle_beta   90.00
_cell.angle_gamma   90.00
#
_symmetry.space_group_name_H-M   'P 1'
#
loop_
_entity.id
_entity.type
_entity.pdbx_description
1 polymer ?
#
loop_
_entity_poly.entity_id
_entity_poly.type
_entity_poly.pdbx_seq_one_letter_code
_entity_poly.pdbx_strand_id
1 'polypeptide(L)'
;MSESLLSAGSIYFYLGKDDFMEVRVNHKTKEWIKKQGNTISVTPIFVSLPGKNRKFIFDYECEWQLPQEMEKYYRVEGDGLTLYVNNHLPVKSSVLNVWVRGCPPFEHVEIKGLKRFSEIK
;
A
#
# COMPACT_ATOMS: atom_id res chain seq x y z
N MET A 1 -12.84 20.39 -3.62
CA MET A 1 -11.59 21.16 -3.55
C MET A 1 -10.92 20.78 -2.24
N SER A 2 -9.87 19.95 -2.28
CA SER A 2 -9.16 19.45 -1.10
C SER A 2 -7.93 20.31 -0.82
N GLU A 3 -7.87 20.96 0.35
CA GLU A 3 -6.71 21.75 0.78
C GLU A 3 -5.62 20.83 1.36
N SER A 4 -4.40 20.99 0.87
CA SER A 4 -3.20 20.34 1.39
C SER A 4 -2.53 21.23 2.44
N LEU A 5 -2.31 20.69 3.65
CA LEU A 5 -1.50 21.36 4.67
C LEU A 5 -0.06 20.83 4.58
N LEU A 6 0.84 21.67 4.06
CA LEU A 6 2.26 21.39 3.95
C LEU A 6 2.95 21.69 5.29
N SER A 7 3.27 20.64 6.04
CA SER A 7 4.34 20.67 7.05
C SER A 7 5.46 19.76 6.57
N ALA A 8 6.71 20.23 6.72
CA ALA A 8 7.91 19.60 6.19
C ALA A 8 7.96 18.08 6.46
N GLY A 9 7.78 17.29 5.39
CA GLY A 9 8.05 15.85 5.37
C GLY A 9 6.85 14.91 5.31
N SER A 10 5.61 15.35 5.49
CA SER A 10 4.44 14.44 5.40
C SER A 10 3.28 15.12 4.69
N ILE A 11 2.79 14.51 3.60
CA ILE A 11 1.55 14.92 2.92
C ILE A 11 0.44 13.98 3.39
N TYR A 12 -0.66 14.55 3.88
CA TYR A 12 -1.82 13.82 4.37
C TYR A 12 -2.94 13.81 3.32
N PHE A 13 -3.57 12.65 3.11
CA PHE A 13 -4.76 12.53 2.25
C PHE A 13 -5.99 12.06 3.03
N TYR A 14 -7.15 12.62 2.66
CA TYR A 14 -8.46 12.26 3.20
C TYR A 14 -9.04 11.10 2.40
N LEU A 15 -9.20 9.95 3.06
CA LEU A 15 -10.10 8.90 2.58
C LEU A 15 -11.50 9.26 3.05
N GLY A 16 -12.50 9.15 2.17
CA GLY A 16 -13.89 9.32 2.56
C GLY A 16 -14.20 8.48 3.81
N LYS A 17 -14.57 9.16 4.90
CA LYS A 17 -14.55 8.76 6.33
C LYS A 17 -13.18 8.88 7.00
N ASP A 18 -12.90 10.08 7.49
CA ASP A 18 -12.16 10.45 8.72
C ASP A 18 -10.86 9.73 9.12
N ASP A 19 -10.23 8.92 8.26
CA ASP A 19 -8.97 8.26 8.56
C ASP A 19 -7.89 8.74 7.58
N PHE A 20 -7.04 9.65 8.06
CA PHE A 20 -5.84 10.06 7.33
C PHE A 20 -4.89 8.87 7.18
N MET A 21 -4.40 8.63 5.95
CA MET A 21 -3.30 7.68 5.72
C MET A 21 -2.02 8.42 5.33
N GLU A 22 -1.01 8.30 6.19
CA GLU A 22 0.35 8.78 5.98
C GLU A 22 1.21 7.65 5.39
N VAL A 23 2.03 7.95 4.38
CA VAL A 23 3.03 7.02 3.84
C VAL A 23 4.41 7.50 4.23
N ARG A 24 5.18 6.63 4.90
CA ARG A 24 6.55 6.90 5.32
C ARG A 24 7.53 6.00 4.60
N VAL A 25 8.54 6.61 3.98
CA VAL A 25 9.56 5.89 3.21
C VAL A 25 10.94 6.38 3.60
N ASN A 26 11.86 5.44 3.90
CA ASN A 26 13.25 5.84 4.14
C ASN A 26 13.96 6.22 2.82
N HIS A 27 15.03 7.01 2.91
CA HIS A 27 15.73 7.54 1.74
C HIS A 27 16.21 6.44 0.77
N LYS A 28 16.81 5.36 1.29
CA LYS A 28 17.27 4.22 0.47
C LYS A 28 16.12 3.60 -0.34
N THR A 29 14.98 3.37 0.32
CA THR A 29 13.78 2.79 -0.30
C THR A 29 13.20 3.73 -1.34
N LYS A 30 13.17 5.04 -1.06
CA LYS A 30 12.71 6.05 -2.01
C LYS A 30 13.55 6.06 -3.29
N GLU A 31 14.88 6.08 -3.17
CA GLU A 31 15.76 6.02 -4.35
C GLU A 31 15.63 4.71 -5.12
N TRP A 32 15.37 3.60 -4.42
CA TRP A 32 15.14 2.31 -5.06
C TRP A 32 13.79 2.31 -5.83
N ILE A 33 12.70 2.78 -5.22
CA ILE A 33 11.37 2.83 -5.86
C ILE A 33 11.34 3.84 -7.02
N LYS A 34 12.10 4.94 -6.95
CA LYS A 34 12.25 5.88 -8.07
C LYS A 34 12.72 5.20 -9.35
N LYS A 35 13.63 4.24 -9.24
CA LYS A 35 14.12 3.47 -10.38
C LYS A 35 13.04 2.57 -11.01
N GLN A 36 11.98 2.26 -10.27
CA GLN A 36 10.84 1.45 -10.70
C GLN A 36 9.64 2.28 -11.17
N GLY A 37 9.72 3.62 -11.18
CA GLY A 37 8.65 4.49 -11.70
C GLY A 37 7.74 5.16 -10.65
N ASN A 38 8.11 5.15 -9.36
CA ASN A 38 7.40 5.85 -8.27
C ASN A 38 5.94 5.42 -8.02
N THR A 39 5.48 4.36 -8.66
CA THR A 39 4.10 3.87 -8.53
C THR A 39 4.13 2.42 -8.07
N ILE A 40 3.33 2.12 -7.06
CA ILE A 40 3.14 0.76 -6.55
C ILE A 40 1.64 0.50 -6.44
N SER A 41 1.16 -0.58 -7.03
CA SER A 41 -0.15 -1.15 -6.72
C SER A 41 0.01 -2.28 -5.70
N VAL A 42 -0.91 -2.37 -4.74
CA VAL A 42 -0.90 -3.34 -3.66
C VAL A 42 -2.17 -4.16 -3.72
N THR A 43 -2.02 -5.43 -4.10
CA THR A 43 -3.14 -6.34 -4.39
C THR A 43 -3.18 -7.47 -3.37
N PRO A 44 -4.34 -7.79 -2.77
CA PRO A 44 -4.45 -8.92 -1.85
C PRO A 44 -4.26 -10.26 -2.56
N ILE A 45 -3.51 -11.16 -1.92
CA ILE A 45 -3.43 -12.56 -2.29
C ILE A 45 -4.52 -13.30 -1.53
N PHE A 46 -5.53 -13.77 -2.26
CA PHE A 46 -6.62 -14.53 -1.68
C PHE A 46 -6.32 -16.03 -1.67
N VAL A 47 -6.67 -16.67 -0.56
CA VAL A 47 -6.66 -18.13 -0.41
C VAL A 47 -8.02 -18.62 0.04
N SER A 48 -8.43 -19.75 -0.53
CA SER A 48 -9.62 -20.49 -0.10
C SER A 48 -9.16 -21.68 0.73
N LEU A 49 -9.62 -21.78 1.97
CA LEU A 49 -9.32 -22.94 2.82
C LEU A 49 -10.29 -24.09 2.49
N PRO A 50 -9.81 -25.33 2.34
CA PRO A 50 -10.67 -26.50 2.13
C PRO A 50 -11.75 -26.59 3.23
N GLY A 51 -13.00 -26.79 2.83
CA GLY A 51 -14.14 -26.91 3.76
C GLY A 51 -14.66 -25.59 4.33
N LYS A 52 -14.15 -24.44 3.90
CA LYS A 52 -14.70 -23.11 4.25
C LYS A 52 -15.13 -22.35 3.00
N ASN A 53 -16.37 -21.87 2.97
CA ASN A 53 -16.88 -20.97 1.92
C ASN A 53 -16.40 -19.52 2.06
N ARG A 54 -15.31 -19.28 2.79
CA ARG A 54 -14.80 -17.95 3.14
C ARG A 54 -13.47 -17.72 2.45
N LYS A 55 -13.30 -16.53 1.86
CA LYS A 55 -12.03 -16.10 1.28
C LYS A 55 -11.20 -15.41 2.34
N PHE A 56 -9.91 -15.75 2.40
CA PHE A 56 -8.94 -15.15 3.31
C PHE A 56 -7.89 -14.40 2.51
N ILE A 57 -7.51 -13.23 3.00
CA ILE A 57 -6.30 -12.54 2.57
C ILE A 57 -5.15 -13.20 3.30
N PHE A 58 -4.29 -13.91 2.56
CA PHE A 58 -3.08 -14.52 3.10
C PHE A 58 -1.99 -13.46 3.26
N ASP A 59 -1.68 -12.78 2.16
CA ASP A 59 -0.71 -11.70 2.08
C ASP A 59 -1.15 -10.69 1.00
N TYR A 60 -0.24 -9.84 0.55
CA TYR A 60 -0.41 -8.95 -0.59
C TYR A 60 0.78 -9.07 -1.56
N GLU A 61 0.55 -8.68 -2.79
CA GLU A 61 1.54 -8.53 -3.85
C GLU A 61 1.72 -7.05 -4.17
N CYS A 62 2.92 -6.66 -4.59
CA CYS A 62 3.24 -5.30 -5.02
C CYS A 62 3.66 -5.32 -6.49
N GLU A 63 3.01 -4.52 -7.34
CA GLU A 63 3.38 -4.37 -8.74
C GLU A 63 3.76 -2.91 -9.07
N TRP A 64 4.61 -2.74 -10.08
CA TRP A 64 5.20 -1.46 -10.49
C TRP A 64 4.41 -0.73 -11.58
N GLN A 65 3.10 -0.91 -11.57
CA GLN A 65 2.22 -0.41 -12.62
C GLN A 65 0.93 0.13 -12.02
N LEU A 66 0.22 0.93 -12.81
CA LEU A 66 -1.12 1.36 -12.46
C LEU A 66 -2.05 0.15 -12.43
N PRO A 67 -2.94 0.03 -11.43
CA PRO A 67 -3.91 -1.04 -11.42
C PRO A 67 -4.88 -0.86 -12.59
N GLN A 68 -5.32 -1.98 -13.19
CA GLN A 68 -6.27 -1.97 -14.31
C GLN A 68 -7.65 -1.47 -13.89
N GLU A 69 -8.09 -1.82 -12.68
CA GLU A 69 -9.41 -1.50 -12.11
C GLU A 69 -9.25 -0.48 -10.98
N MET A 70 -8.95 0.78 -11.32
CA MET A 70 -8.63 1.86 -10.38
C MET A 70 -9.69 2.08 -9.29
N GLU A 71 -10.96 1.82 -9.60
CA GLU A 71 -12.10 1.91 -8.67
C GLU A 71 -12.02 0.94 -7.49
N LYS A 72 -11.26 -0.15 -7.62
CA LYS A 72 -11.01 -1.12 -6.54
C LYS A 72 -9.88 -0.71 -5.61
N TYR A 73 -9.28 0.45 -5.82
CA TYR A 73 -8.15 0.93 -5.06
C TYR A 73 -8.44 2.32 -4.50
N TYR A 74 -7.85 2.60 -3.35
CA TYR A 74 -7.68 3.97 -2.91
C TYR A 74 -6.22 4.39 -3.12
N ARG A 75 -6.05 5.65 -3.53
CA ARG A 75 -4.75 6.26 -3.80
C ARG A 75 -4.23 6.91 -2.53
N VAL A 76 -2.98 6.61 -2.18
CA VAL A 76 -2.24 7.26 -1.12
C VAL A 76 -0.93 7.78 -1.69
N GLU A 77 -0.62 9.05 -1.46
CA GLU A 77 0.66 9.62 -1.85
C GLU A 77 1.40 10.13 -0.63
N GLY A 78 2.72 10.07 -0.69
CA GLY A 78 3.58 10.56 0.37
C GLY A 78 5.03 10.33 -0.02
N ASP A 79 5.92 11.21 0.40
CA ASP A 79 7.36 11.12 0.09
C ASP A 79 7.70 10.97 -1.41
N GLY A 80 6.83 11.44 -2.33
CA GLY A 80 7.02 11.31 -3.78
C GLY A 80 6.75 9.89 -4.34
N LEU A 81 6.11 9.04 -3.54
CA LEU A 81 5.59 7.73 -3.91
C LEU A 81 4.07 7.81 -4.09
N THR A 82 3.55 7.17 -5.14
CA THR A 82 2.11 6.88 -5.28
C THR A 82 1.85 5.41 -4.99
N LEU A 83 1.02 5.13 -3.98
CA LEU A 83 0.51 3.81 -3.66
C LEU A 83 -0.96 3.71 -4.06
N TYR A 84 -1.31 2.65 -4.78
CA TYR A 84 -2.69 2.23 -4.95
C TYR A 84 -2.91 1.01 -4.08
N VAL A 85 -3.74 1.13 -3.04
CA VAL A 85 -4.03 0.01 -2.13
C VAL A 85 -5.43 -0.49 -2.39
N ASN A 86 -5.57 -1.79 -2.64
CA ASN A 86 -6.86 -2.39 -2.94
C ASN A 86 -7.82 -2.26 -1.75
N ASN A 87 -9.08 -1.96 -2.01
CA ASN A 87 -10.13 -1.74 -1.02
C ASN A 87 -10.43 -2.98 -0.15
N HIS A 88 -10.06 -4.18 -0.61
CA HIS A 88 -10.18 -5.39 0.20
C HIS A 88 -9.07 -5.55 1.24
N LEU A 89 -7.93 -4.86 1.11
CA LEU A 89 -6.84 -4.92 2.09
C LEU A 89 -7.19 -4.09 3.33
N PRO A 90 -7.42 -4.72 4.48
CA PRO A 90 -7.76 -3.95 5.67
C PRO A 90 -6.51 -3.24 6.18
N VAL A 91 -6.65 -1.98 6.53
CA VAL A 91 -5.56 -1.22 7.14
C VAL A 91 -5.55 -1.42 8.65
N LYS A 92 -4.37 -1.60 9.21
CA LYS A 92 -4.12 -1.74 10.66
C LYS A 92 -3.78 -0.40 11.31
N SER A 93 -3.21 0.53 10.56
CA SER A 93 -2.63 1.77 11.04
C SER A 93 -2.85 2.90 10.05
N SER A 94 -3.13 4.10 10.54
CA SER A 94 -3.13 5.34 9.73
C SER A 94 -1.78 5.67 9.12
N VAL A 95 -0.71 4.93 9.44
CA VAL A 95 0.62 5.08 8.86
C VAL A 95 1.05 3.80 8.14
N LEU A 96 1.32 3.91 6.84
CA LEU A 96 1.94 2.88 6.01
C LEU A 96 3.44 3.12 5.92
N ASN A 97 4.23 2.18 6.43
CA ASN A 97 5.69 2.26 6.35
C ASN A 97 6.20 1.35 5.23
N VAL A 98 6.89 1.93 4.26
CA VAL A 98 7.38 1.23 3.06
C VAL A 98 8.88 1.05 3.12
N TRP A 99 9.33 -0.17 2.84
CA TRP A 99 10.73 -0.58 2.93
C TRP A 99 11.10 -1.46 1.74
N VAL A 100 12.33 -1.35 1.26
CA VAL A 100 12.93 -2.39 0.41
C VAL A 100 13.75 -3.34 1.28
N ARG A 101 13.49 -4.64 1.11
CA ARG A 101 14.14 -5.75 1.82
C ARG A 101 14.80 -6.71 0.82
N GLY A 102 15.67 -7.57 1.33
CA GLY A 102 16.40 -8.54 0.52
C GLY A 102 17.78 -8.05 0.09
N CYS A 103 18.39 -8.81 -0.83
CA CYS A 103 19.65 -8.50 -1.48
C CYS A 103 19.48 -8.68 -2.99
N PRO A 104 20.22 -7.92 -3.83
CA PRO A 104 20.15 -8.12 -5.27
C PRO A 104 20.47 -9.57 -5.68
N PRO A 105 19.73 -10.18 -6.62
CA PRO A 105 18.61 -9.63 -7.40
C PRO A 105 17.22 -9.79 -6.75
N PHE A 106 17.13 -10.28 -5.52
CA PHE A 106 15.89 -10.64 -4.83
C PHE A 106 15.38 -9.55 -3.87
N GLU A 107 15.55 -8.29 -4.27
CA GLU A 107 15.01 -7.16 -3.51
C GLU A 107 13.49 -7.06 -3.73
N HIS A 108 12.73 -6.81 -2.66
CA HIS A 108 11.27 -6.67 -2.72
C HIS A 108 10.77 -5.58 -1.78
N VAL A 109 9.58 -5.06 -2.06
CA VAL A 109 8.91 -4.10 -1.18
C VAL A 109 8.15 -4.79 -0.07
N GLU A 110 8.34 -4.27 1.13
CA GLU A 110 7.56 -4.59 2.31
C GLU A 110 6.77 -3.35 2.75
N ILE A 111 5.46 -3.51 2.98
CA ILE A 111 4.55 -2.47 3.46
C ILE A 111 4.02 -2.92 4.82
N LYS A 112 4.37 -2.16 5.86
CA LYS A 112 3.81 -2.33 7.20
C LYS A 112 2.65 -1.38 7.40
N GLY A 113 1.58 -1.86 8.02
CA GLY A 113 0.35 -1.09 8.23
C GLY A 113 -0.87 -1.72 7.56
N LEU A 114 -0.70 -2.78 6.77
CA LEU A 114 -1.76 -3.60 6.20
C LEU A 114 -1.99 -4.86 7.05
N LYS A 115 -3.25 -5.33 7.13
CA LYS A 115 -3.57 -6.62 7.78
C LYS A 115 -3.31 -7.76 6.80
N ARG A 116 -2.59 -8.77 7.29
CA ARG A 116 -2.43 -10.08 6.66
C ARG A 116 -3.24 -11.12 7.42
N PHE A 117 -3.47 -12.28 6.82
CA PHE A 117 -4.21 -13.39 7.44
C PHE A 117 -5.59 -12.95 7.97
N SER A 118 -6.35 -12.23 7.14
CA SER A 118 -7.65 -11.68 7.52
C SER A 118 -8.76 -12.18 6.61
N GLU A 119 -9.94 -12.40 7.18
CA GLU A 119 -11.13 -12.76 6.43
C GLU A 119 -11.66 -11.54 5.68
N ILE A 120 -12.06 -11.72 4.42
CA ILE A 120 -12.79 -10.67 3.68
C ILE A 120 -14.18 -10.58 4.30
N LYS A 121 -14.53 -9.41 4.84
CA LYS A 121 -15.89 -9.14 5.33
C LYS A 121 -16.83 -8.78 4.19
#